data_AF-A0A3D2D4L8-F1
#
_entry.id   AF-A0A3D2D4L8-F1
#
_cell.length_a   1.000
_cell.length_b   1.000
_cell.length_c   1.000
_cell.angle_alpha   90.00
_cell.angle_beta   90.00
_cell.angle_gamma   90.00
#
_symmetry.space_group_name_H-M   'P 1'
#
loop_
_entity.id
_entity.type
_entity.pdbx_description
1 polymer ?
#
loop_
_entity_poly.entity_id
_entity_poly.type
_entity_poly.pdbx_seq_one_letter_code
_entity_poly.pdbx_strand_id
1 'polypeptide(L)'
;MLKEIVKKCPVCGEEMYISELKCPKCNIAIKGEFELSKEQSCVNELNLTVEEVSFIKDFLKFEGNFSSLQKQNGQTYVQIKNVLNSINIKIGNKGETTVNKIETIEVNNDNKPSDIIKRKLNEKHGEAECHMLKGDPQKIWLTKEGVVFSGYESLVCEWSIIDDIYNKLKELGGKMYRGDAAAQKGKKIGSEDFPLETIDAYIGVKYYGAEIGKTTTRRSTYYAAILAWAGICYNYKSDGNTLGGYIQIK
;
A
#
# COMPACT_ATOMS: atom_id res chain seq x y z
N MET A 1 19.88 -13.61 40.67
CA MET A 1 20.10 -13.79 39.22
C MET A 1 19.10 -14.81 38.72
N LEU A 2 18.31 -14.46 37.70
CA LEU A 2 17.47 -15.41 36.98
C LEU A 2 18.40 -16.30 36.14
N LYS A 3 18.32 -17.62 36.32
CA LYS A 3 19.02 -18.58 35.46
C LYS A 3 18.17 -18.82 34.22
N GLU A 4 18.80 -18.84 33.05
CA GLU A 4 18.12 -19.26 31.83
C GLU A 4 17.66 -20.72 31.96
N ILE A 5 16.47 -21.00 31.43
CA ILE A 5 15.88 -22.34 31.46
C ILE A 5 16.52 -23.17 30.37
N VAL A 6 17.02 -24.36 30.73
CA VAL A 6 17.59 -25.32 29.78
C VAL A 6 16.44 -25.95 28.97
N LYS A 7 16.43 -25.72 27.66
CA LYS A 7 15.35 -26.17 26.76
C LYS A 7 15.59 -27.56 26.16
N LYS A 8 16.84 -28.05 26.13
CA LYS A 8 17.22 -29.34 25.54
C LYS A 8 18.03 -30.20 26.49
N CYS A 9 17.82 -31.50 26.42
CA CYS A 9 18.59 -32.46 27.18
C CYS A 9 20.06 -32.42 26.74
N PRO A 10 21.03 -32.16 27.63
CA PRO A 10 22.45 -32.11 27.26
C PRO A 10 23.04 -33.49 26.90
N VAL A 11 22.31 -34.58 27.13
CA VAL A 11 22.75 -35.96 26.84
C VAL A 11 22.25 -36.42 25.47
N CYS A 12 20.97 -36.23 25.16
CA CYS A 12 20.36 -36.75 23.92
C CYS A 12 19.84 -35.67 22.96
N GLY A 13 19.80 -34.40 23.36
CA GLY A 13 19.33 -33.29 22.53
C GLY A 13 17.80 -33.15 22.40
N GLU A 14 17.03 -34.06 23.02
CA GLU A 14 15.56 -34.00 23.05
C GLU A 14 15.05 -32.76 23.79
N GLU A 15 13.84 -32.31 23.44
CA GLU A 15 13.18 -31.16 24.09
C GLU A 15 12.84 -31.50 25.55
N MET A 16 13.11 -30.56 26.45
CA MET A 16 12.73 -30.68 27.86
C MET A 16 11.35 -30.03 28.09
N TYR A 17 10.65 -30.48 29.12
CA TYR A 17 9.40 -29.87 29.59
C TYR A 17 9.53 -29.49 31.07
N ILE A 18 8.69 -28.57 31.55
CA ILE A 18 8.57 -28.26 32.97
C ILE A 18 7.69 -29.34 33.60
N SER A 19 8.18 -30.00 34.64
CA SER A 19 7.42 -31.02 35.38
C SER A 19 6.67 -30.46 36.60
N GLU A 20 7.08 -29.29 37.10
CA GLU A 20 6.52 -28.66 38.29
C GLU A 20 6.63 -27.13 38.25
N LEU A 21 5.52 -26.44 38.53
CA LEU A 21 5.46 -25.00 38.74
C LEU A 21 5.19 -24.71 40.22
N LYS A 22 6.05 -23.90 40.85
CA LYS A 22 5.93 -23.57 42.27
C LYS A 22 5.70 -22.09 42.49
N CYS A 23 4.61 -21.73 43.16
CA CYS A 23 4.34 -20.36 43.55
C CYS A 23 5.19 -19.98 44.77
N PRO A 24 6.10 -18.99 44.70
CA PRO A 24 6.95 -18.63 45.83
C PRO A 24 6.19 -17.92 46.95
N LYS A 25 4.98 -17.40 46.67
CA LYS A 25 4.15 -16.66 47.64
C LYS A 25 3.34 -17.58 48.54
N CYS A 26 2.61 -18.53 47.95
CA CYS A 26 1.72 -19.45 48.69
C CYS A 26 2.24 -20.89 48.76
N ASN A 27 3.39 -21.17 48.16
CA ASN A 27 4.07 -22.48 48.16
C ASN A 27 3.29 -23.63 47.51
N ILE A 28 2.21 -23.32 46.77
CA ILE A 28 1.49 -24.30 45.96
C ILE A 28 2.42 -24.80 44.85
N ALA A 29 2.50 -26.12 44.71
CA ALA A 29 3.20 -26.81 43.63
C ALA A 29 2.15 -27.45 42.72
N ILE A 30 2.21 -27.09 41.42
CA ILE A 30 1.37 -27.66 40.38
C ILE A 30 2.26 -28.59 39.56
N LYS A 31 1.92 -29.88 39.54
CA LYS A 31 2.65 -30.91 38.79
C LYS A 31 1.92 -31.25 37.50
N GLY A 32 2.68 -31.49 36.45
CA GLY A 32 2.17 -31.80 35.11
C GLY A 32 3.28 -31.69 34.09
N GLU A 33 3.01 -32.08 32.85
CA GLU A 33 3.93 -31.85 31.74
C GLU A 33 3.57 -30.51 31.10
N PHE A 34 4.33 -29.45 31.41
CA PHE A 34 4.13 -28.13 30.81
C PHE A 34 5.21 -27.87 29.77
N GLU A 35 4.79 -27.48 28.58
CA GLU A 35 5.73 -27.15 27.50
C GLU A 35 6.59 -25.94 27.87
N LEU A 36 7.90 -26.06 27.68
CA LEU A 36 8.82 -24.93 27.65
C LEU A 36 8.60 -24.19 26.34
N SER A 37 7.57 -23.36 26.27
CA SER A 37 7.24 -22.62 25.05
C SER A 37 8.51 -21.97 24.47
N LYS A 38 8.82 -22.29 23.21
CA LYS A 38 9.77 -21.52 22.40
C LYS A 38 9.17 -20.14 22.19
N GLU A 39 9.36 -19.20 23.11
CA GLU A 39 8.97 -17.79 22.94
C GLU A 39 7.47 -17.49 22.63
N GLN A 40 6.55 -18.47 22.79
CA GLN A 40 5.22 -18.40 22.18
C GLN A 40 4.08 -18.84 23.11
N SER A 41 3.61 -17.94 23.98
CA SER A 41 2.27 -18.08 24.57
C SER A 41 1.27 -17.01 24.10
N CYS A 42 1.72 -15.94 23.43
CA CYS A 42 0.82 -14.97 22.77
C CYS A 42 1.03 -14.92 21.25
N VAL A 43 2.15 -15.45 20.76
CA VAL A 43 2.57 -15.36 19.34
C VAL A 43 2.14 -16.61 18.55
N ASN A 44 1.95 -17.77 19.19
CA ASN A 44 1.52 -19.01 18.53
C ASN A 44 0.03 -19.05 18.20
N GLU A 45 -0.82 -18.25 18.86
CA GLU A 45 -2.19 -18.06 18.37
C GLU A 45 -2.20 -17.32 17.02
N LEU A 46 -1.14 -16.55 16.72
CA LEU A 46 -1.05 -15.68 15.55
C LEU A 46 -0.15 -16.25 14.43
N ASN A 47 0.42 -17.46 14.58
CA ASN A 47 1.27 -18.11 13.56
C ASN A 47 2.37 -17.19 12.94
N LEU A 48 3.02 -16.37 13.77
CA LEU A 48 4.11 -15.48 13.34
C LEU A 48 5.48 -16.19 13.36
N THR A 49 6.31 -15.96 12.34
CA THR A 49 7.69 -16.47 12.28
C THR A 49 8.66 -15.66 13.15
N VAL A 50 9.87 -16.19 13.37
CA VAL A 50 10.93 -15.49 14.12
C VAL A 50 11.31 -14.17 13.44
N GLU A 51 11.36 -14.15 12.11
CA GLU A 51 11.66 -12.97 11.30
C GLU A 51 10.54 -11.93 11.41
N GLU A 52 9.27 -12.35 11.39
CA GLU A 52 8.13 -11.46 11.56
C GLU A 52 8.10 -10.83 12.96
N VAL A 53 8.45 -11.59 14.00
CA VAL A 53 8.61 -11.06 15.36
C VAL A 53 9.78 -10.06 15.43
N SER A 54 10.89 -10.33 14.75
CA SER A 54 12.01 -9.40 14.66
C SER A 54 11.59 -8.11 13.95
N PHE A 55 10.84 -8.23 12.85
CA PHE A 55 10.30 -7.09 12.12
C PHE A 55 9.40 -6.22 13.00
N ILE A 56 8.50 -6.83 13.79
CA ILE A 56 7.63 -6.08 14.72
C ILE A 56 8.46 -5.28 15.72
N LYS A 57 9.52 -5.87 16.28
CA LYS A 57 10.43 -5.18 17.22
C LYS A 57 11.10 -3.98 16.55
N ASP A 58 11.62 -4.14 15.34
CA ASP A 58 12.22 -3.03 14.59
C ASP A 58 11.19 -1.97 14.22
N PHE A 59 10.00 -2.39 13.80
CA PHE A 59 8.89 -1.48 13.48
C PHE A 59 8.54 -0.58 14.66
N LEU A 60 8.41 -1.16 15.86
CA LEU A 60 8.17 -0.40 17.09
C LEU A 60 9.36 0.47 17.48
N LYS A 61 10.59 -0.05 17.36
CA LYS A 61 11.83 0.69 17.66
C LYS A 61 11.99 1.94 16.82
N PHE A 62 11.60 1.89 15.54
CA PHE A 62 11.64 3.02 14.62
C PHE A 62 10.31 3.78 14.53
N GLU A 63 9.36 3.52 15.43
CA GLU A 63 8.06 4.20 15.49
C GLU A 63 7.29 4.17 14.16
N GLY A 64 7.41 3.05 13.42
CA GLY A 64 6.79 2.87 12.11
C GLY A 64 7.42 3.67 10.98
N ASN A 65 8.61 4.25 11.16
CA ASN A 65 9.31 4.98 10.09
C ASN A 65 9.83 4.02 9.01
N PHE A 66 9.14 3.97 7.87
CA PHE A 66 9.49 3.10 6.73
C PHE A 66 10.89 3.38 6.19
N SER A 67 11.33 4.63 6.13
CA SER A 67 12.67 4.97 5.62
C SER A 67 13.79 4.39 6.50
N SER A 68 13.62 4.41 7.83
CA SER A 68 14.54 3.79 8.78
C SER A 68 14.50 2.27 8.68
N LEU A 69 13.31 1.69 8.52
CA LEU A 69 13.11 0.25 8.36
C LEU A 69 13.73 -0.30 7.07
N GLN A 70 13.57 0.41 5.96
CA GLN A 70 14.18 0.07 4.66
C GLN A 70 15.71 0.05 4.77
N LYS A 71 16.30 1.05 5.46
CA LYS A 71 17.76 1.11 5.69
C LYS A 71 18.27 -0.01 6.58
N GLN A 72 17.56 -0.31 7.68
CA GLN A 72 17.96 -1.35 8.64
C GLN A 72 17.90 -2.75 8.04
N ASN A 73 16.83 -3.05 7.28
CA ASN A 73 16.56 -4.38 6.75
C ASN A 73 17.09 -4.59 5.33
N GLY A 74 17.61 -3.55 4.67
CA GLY A 74 18.06 -3.62 3.27
C GLY A 74 16.92 -3.91 2.28
N GLN A 75 15.69 -3.55 2.65
CA GLN A 75 14.47 -3.89 1.92
C GLN A 75 13.86 -2.67 1.24
N THR A 76 13.14 -2.89 0.14
CA THR A 76 12.35 -1.85 -0.54
C THR A 76 11.08 -1.52 0.25
N TYR A 77 10.46 -0.39 -0.07
CA TYR A 77 9.21 0.03 0.56
C TYR A 77 8.12 -1.04 0.40
N VAL A 78 8.01 -1.63 -0.80
CA VAL A 78 7.06 -2.72 -1.09
C VAL A 78 7.35 -3.94 -0.24
N GLN A 79 8.61 -4.35 -0.10
CA GLN A 79 8.98 -5.49 0.73
C GLN A 79 8.60 -5.27 2.21
N ILE A 80 8.95 -4.10 2.77
CA ILE A 80 8.57 -3.73 4.15
C ILE A 80 7.04 -3.73 4.32
N LYS A 81 6.33 -3.14 3.36
CA LYS A 81 4.86 -3.09 3.38
C LYS A 81 4.23 -4.48 3.26
N ASN A 82 4.86 -5.38 2.50
CA ASN A 82 4.42 -6.75 2.36
C ASN A 82 4.57 -7.57 3.64
N VAL A 83 5.71 -7.42 4.33
CA VAL A 83 5.94 -8.04 5.64
C VAL A 83 4.92 -7.51 6.66
N LEU A 84 4.73 -6.19 6.73
CA LEU A 84 3.73 -5.60 7.63
C LEU A 84 2.31 -6.10 7.33
N ASN A 85 1.96 -6.24 6.05
CA ASN A 85 0.65 -6.74 5.65
C ASN A 85 0.44 -8.21 6.01
N SER A 86 1.45 -9.06 5.75
CA SER A 86 1.43 -10.48 6.17
C SER A 86 1.15 -10.60 7.67
N ILE A 87 1.88 -9.81 8.47
CA ILE A 87 1.73 -9.77 9.91
C ILE A 87 0.32 -9.29 10.29
N ASN A 88 -0.19 -8.22 9.69
CA ASN A 88 -1.53 -7.70 9.96
C ASN A 88 -2.63 -8.75 9.72
N ILE A 89 -2.54 -9.51 8.63
CA ILE A 89 -3.49 -10.60 8.33
C ILE A 89 -3.40 -11.69 9.40
N LYS A 90 -2.18 -12.12 9.75
CA LYS A 90 -1.92 -13.16 10.74
C LYS A 90 -2.43 -12.80 12.13
N ILE A 91 -2.38 -11.52 12.51
CA ILE A 91 -2.87 -11.04 13.80
C ILE A 91 -4.37 -10.70 13.81
N GLY A 92 -5.09 -10.96 12.72
CA GLY A 92 -6.55 -10.77 12.63
C GLY A 92 -7.00 -9.35 12.24
N ASN A 93 -6.07 -8.48 11.82
CA ASN A 93 -6.41 -7.18 11.25
C ASN A 93 -6.78 -7.30 9.77
N LYS A 94 -7.50 -6.30 9.24
CA LYS A 94 -7.68 -6.16 7.79
C LYS A 94 -6.34 -5.80 7.16
N GLY A 95 -5.82 -6.67 6.29
CA GLY A 95 -4.64 -6.38 5.49
C GLY A 95 -4.93 -5.41 4.34
N GLU A 96 -3.94 -4.59 3.97
CA GLU A 96 -3.88 -3.88 2.68
C GLU A 96 -3.12 -4.75 1.67
N THR A 97 -3.79 -5.20 0.60
CA THR A 97 -3.21 -6.12 -0.38
C THR A 97 -1.81 -5.68 -0.83
N THR A 98 -0.82 -6.50 -0.53
CA THR A 98 0.53 -6.44 -1.09
C THR A 98 0.40 -6.43 -2.60
N VAL A 99 0.93 -5.39 -3.23
CA VAL A 99 0.65 -5.12 -4.64
C VAL A 99 1.48 -6.04 -5.52
N ASN A 100 1.05 -7.31 -5.59
CA ASN A 100 1.71 -8.34 -6.36
C ASN A 100 1.52 -8.05 -7.84
N LYS A 101 2.65 -7.87 -8.51
CA LYS A 101 2.73 -7.78 -9.95
C LYS A 101 2.20 -9.08 -10.58
N ILE A 102 1.36 -8.94 -11.58
CA ILE A 102 0.81 -10.06 -12.36
C ILE A 102 1.09 -9.84 -13.85
N GLU A 103 1.25 -10.93 -14.60
CA GLU A 103 1.53 -10.85 -16.05
C GLU A 103 0.27 -10.59 -16.87
N THR A 104 -0.87 -11.09 -16.41
CA THR A 104 -2.16 -10.92 -17.07
C THR A 104 -3.29 -10.82 -16.06
N ILE A 105 -4.40 -10.19 -16.46
CA ILE A 105 -5.65 -10.13 -15.70
C ILE A 105 -6.84 -10.39 -16.64
N GLU A 106 -7.91 -10.99 -16.12
CA GLU A 106 -9.16 -11.07 -16.86
C GLU A 106 -9.74 -9.68 -17.14
N VAL A 107 -10.26 -9.50 -18.34
CA VAL A 107 -10.81 -8.24 -18.82
C VAL A 107 -12.26 -8.42 -19.19
N ASN A 108 -13.12 -7.51 -18.72
CA ASN A 108 -14.50 -7.45 -19.17
C ASN A 108 -14.57 -6.73 -20.53
N ASN A 109 -15.64 -7.00 -21.28
CA ASN A 109 -15.88 -6.37 -22.58
C ASN A 109 -16.75 -5.10 -22.50
N ASP A 110 -16.80 -4.45 -21.33
CA ASP A 110 -17.60 -3.22 -21.12
C ASP A 110 -16.94 -1.98 -21.76
N ASN A 111 -15.71 -2.13 -22.25
CA ASN A 111 -14.90 -1.07 -22.85
C ASN A 111 -14.73 0.15 -21.94
N LYS A 112 -14.70 -0.08 -20.62
CA LYS A 112 -14.37 0.94 -19.63
C LYS A 112 -12.88 1.32 -19.76
N PRO A 113 -12.49 2.52 -19.27
CA PRO A 113 -11.09 2.90 -19.16
C PRO A 113 -10.20 1.81 -18.56
N SER A 114 -10.63 1.20 -17.46
CA SER A 114 -9.94 0.09 -16.82
C SER A 114 -9.76 -1.11 -17.75
N ASP A 115 -10.80 -1.51 -18.50
CA ASP A 115 -10.71 -2.61 -19.47
C ASP A 115 -9.72 -2.33 -20.60
N ILE A 116 -9.66 -1.09 -21.08
CA ILE A 116 -8.70 -0.66 -22.12
C ILE A 116 -7.26 -0.76 -21.58
N ILE A 117 -7.04 -0.27 -20.36
CA ILE A 117 -5.73 -0.29 -19.70
C ILE A 117 -5.29 -1.73 -19.45
N LYS A 118 -6.17 -2.59 -18.92
CA LYS A 118 -5.90 -4.01 -18.67
C LYS A 118 -5.51 -4.74 -19.95
N ARG A 119 -6.24 -4.55 -21.07
CA ARG A 119 -5.88 -5.15 -22.36
C ARG A 119 -4.48 -4.74 -22.82
N LYS A 120 -4.18 -3.44 -22.77
CA LYS A 120 -2.85 -2.93 -23.15
C LYS A 120 -1.72 -3.47 -22.28
N LEU A 121 -1.96 -3.66 -20.99
CA LEU A 121 -0.96 -4.26 -20.10
C LEU A 121 -0.82 -5.77 -20.33
N ASN A 122 -1.92 -6.50 -20.56
CA ASN A 122 -1.87 -7.92 -20.92
C ASN A 122 -1.07 -8.16 -22.21
N GLU A 123 -1.24 -7.32 -23.24
CA GLU A 123 -0.45 -7.36 -24.47
C GLU A 123 1.06 -7.15 -24.25
N LYS A 124 1.43 -6.57 -23.11
CA LYS A 124 2.82 -6.31 -22.72
C LYS A 124 3.26 -7.15 -21.52
N HIS A 125 2.60 -8.29 -21.27
CA HIS A 125 2.93 -9.21 -20.18
C HIS A 125 2.96 -8.52 -18.80
N GLY A 126 2.03 -7.60 -18.58
CA GLY A 126 1.80 -6.95 -17.29
C GLY A 126 2.70 -5.76 -17.01
N GLU A 127 3.55 -5.33 -17.93
CA GLU A 127 4.48 -4.21 -17.73
C GLU A 127 4.58 -3.27 -18.92
N ALA A 128 4.83 -2.00 -18.65
CA ALA A 128 5.13 -1.03 -19.69
C ALA A 128 5.93 0.16 -19.16
N GLU A 129 6.41 0.99 -20.08
CA GLU A 129 6.87 2.34 -19.75
C GLU A 129 5.76 3.36 -20.01
N CYS A 130 5.48 4.18 -19.01
CA CYS A 130 4.51 5.26 -19.04
C CYS A 130 5.23 6.60 -19.02
N HIS A 131 5.00 7.41 -20.04
CA HIS A 131 5.59 8.74 -20.14
C HIS A 131 4.83 9.73 -19.26
N MET A 132 5.54 10.35 -18.33
CA MET A 132 5.02 11.44 -17.50
C MET A 132 5.13 12.78 -18.26
N LEU A 133 4.36 13.79 -17.86
CA LEU A 133 4.48 15.14 -18.45
C LEU A 133 5.79 15.86 -18.12
N LYS A 134 6.44 15.45 -17.03
CA LYS A 134 7.70 15.99 -16.53
C LYS A 134 8.52 14.84 -15.96
N GLY A 135 9.82 14.87 -16.21
CA GLY A 135 10.76 13.83 -15.78
C GLY A 135 10.83 12.65 -16.74
N ASP A 136 11.61 11.65 -16.35
CA ASP A 136 11.85 10.46 -17.15
C ASP A 136 10.64 9.51 -17.17
N PRO A 137 10.50 8.70 -18.23
CA PRO A 137 9.51 7.64 -18.28
C PRO A 137 9.58 6.74 -17.03
N GLN A 138 8.41 6.34 -16.54
CA GLN A 138 8.29 5.49 -15.36
C GLN A 138 7.85 4.09 -15.77
N LYS A 139 8.40 3.06 -15.13
CA LYS A 139 7.87 1.71 -15.28
C LYS A 139 6.51 1.63 -14.59
N ILE A 140 5.56 1.00 -15.24
CA ILE A 140 4.27 0.64 -14.68
C ILE A 140 4.07 -0.86 -14.75
N TRP A 141 3.38 -1.41 -13.75
CA TRP A 141 3.03 -2.82 -13.75
C TRP A 141 1.59 -3.06 -13.29
N LEU A 142 1.05 -4.15 -13.83
CA LEU A 142 -0.28 -4.65 -13.60
C LEU A 142 -0.36 -5.36 -12.24
N THR A 143 -1.48 -5.15 -11.56
CA THR A 143 -1.81 -5.76 -10.28
C THR A 143 -3.26 -6.18 -10.32
N LYS A 144 -3.72 -6.95 -9.33
CA LYS A 144 -5.13 -7.34 -9.26
C LYS A 144 -6.03 -6.11 -9.06
N GLU A 145 -5.60 -5.15 -8.26
CA GLU A 145 -6.38 -3.98 -7.84
C GLU A 145 -6.25 -2.78 -8.79
N GLY A 146 -5.15 -2.69 -9.55
CA GLY A 146 -4.87 -1.51 -10.37
C GLY A 146 -3.53 -1.55 -11.09
N VAL A 147 -2.98 -0.36 -11.30
CA VAL A 147 -1.65 -0.14 -11.88
C VAL A 147 -0.77 0.57 -10.87
N VAL A 148 0.49 0.15 -10.76
CA VAL A 148 1.50 0.82 -9.92
C VAL A 148 2.63 1.38 -10.76
N PHE A 149 3.23 2.47 -10.28
CA PHE A 149 4.41 3.10 -10.86
C PHE A 149 5.66 2.87 -10.02
N SER A 150 6.81 2.69 -10.67
CA SER A 150 8.13 2.63 -10.02
C SER A 150 8.43 3.86 -9.17
N GLY A 151 7.98 5.04 -9.61
CA GLY A 151 8.20 6.30 -8.91
C GLY A 151 7.27 6.55 -7.73
N TYR A 152 6.27 5.68 -7.49
CA TYR A 152 5.36 5.79 -6.34
C TYR A 152 4.71 4.43 -6.01
N GLU A 153 5.54 3.47 -5.58
CA GLU A 153 5.10 2.08 -5.42
C GLU A 153 4.01 1.87 -4.36
N SER A 154 3.82 2.85 -3.47
CA SER A 154 2.78 2.80 -2.44
C SER A 154 1.39 3.21 -2.93
N LEU A 155 1.30 3.81 -4.13
CA LEU A 155 0.04 4.21 -4.76
C LEU A 155 -0.37 3.16 -5.79
N VAL A 156 -1.49 2.50 -5.52
CA VAL A 156 -2.22 1.75 -6.54
C VAL A 156 -3.20 2.70 -7.24
N CYS A 157 -3.06 2.85 -8.55
CA CYS A 157 -4.08 3.47 -9.37
C CYS A 157 -5.20 2.44 -9.59
N GLU A 158 -6.14 2.39 -8.65
CA GLU A 158 -7.18 1.36 -8.60
C GLU A 158 -8.13 1.43 -9.81
N TRP A 159 -8.58 0.27 -10.28
CA TRP A 159 -9.48 0.18 -11.45
C TRP A 159 -10.77 1.00 -11.27
N SER A 160 -11.37 0.93 -10.08
CA SER A 160 -12.58 1.67 -9.72
C SER A 160 -12.39 3.18 -9.79
N ILE A 161 -11.26 3.67 -9.27
CA ILE A 161 -10.92 5.09 -9.26
C ILE A 161 -10.62 5.58 -10.68
N ILE A 162 -9.94 4.79 -11.50
CA ILE A 162 -9.68 5.11 -12.92
C ILE A 162 -11.00 5.32 -13.68
N ASP A 163 -11.94 4.38 -13.56
CA ASP A 163 -13.23 4.47 -14.24
C ASP A 163 -14.06 5.66 -13.76
N ASP A 164 -14.02 5.92 -12.45
CA ASP A 164 -14.76 7.02 -11.83
C ASP A 164 -14.19 8.40 -12.18
N ILE A 165 -12.86 8.54 -12.29
CA ILE A 165 -12.23 9.77 -12.82
C ILE A 165 -12.73 10.03 -14.25
N TYR A 166 -12.78 9.02 -15.10
CA TYR A 166 -13.25 9.20 -16.48
C TYR A 166 -14.74 9.53 -16.55
N ASN A 167 -15.56 8.94 -15.68
CA ASN A 167 -16.97 9.32 -15.58
C ASN A 167 -17.14 10.76 -15.13
N LYS A 168 -16.38 11.19 -14.12
CA LYS A 168 -16.38 12.60 -13.69
C LYS A 168 -15.87 13.54 -14.79
N LEU A 169 -14.86 13.14 -15.55
CA LEU A 169 -14.37 13.88 -16.71
C LEU A 169 -15.48 14.10 -17.76
N LYS A 170 -16.27 13.05 -18.06
CA LYS A 170 -17.43 13.17 -18.98
C LYS A 170 -18.50 14.11 -18.42
N GLU A 171 -18.82 14.00 -17.13
CA GLU A 171 -19.77 14.87 -16.44
C GLU A 171 -19.35 16.36 -16.55
N LEU A 172 -18.05 16.64 -16.48
CA LEU A 172 -17.48 17.98 -16.61
C LEU A 172 -17.33 18.48 -18.06
N GLY A 173 -17.98 17.83 -19.03
CA GLY A 173 -17.92 18.23 -20.43
C GLY A 173 -16.61 17.86 -21.13
N GLY A 174 -15.86 16.89 -20.60
CA GLY A 174 -14.69 16.32 -21.26
C GLY A 174 -13.36 16.99 -20.94
N LYS A 175 -13.31 17.96 -20.01
CA LYS A 175 -12.06 18.55 -19.47
C LYS A 175 -12.08 18.51 -17.93
N MET A 176 -11.00 18.01 -17.32
CA MET A 176 -10.88 17.95 -15.85
C MET A 176 -9.47 18.33 -15.41
N TYR A 177 -9.36 19.32 -14.53
CA TYR A 177 -8.07 19.72 -13.96
C TYR A 177 -7.56 18.69 -12.95
N ARG A 178 -6.24 18.53 -12.87
CA ARG A 178 -5.63 17.55 -11.97
C ARG A 178 -5.66 17.98 -10.51
N GLY A 179 -5.50 19.28 -10.22
CA GLY A 179 -5.36 19.81 -8.87
C GLY A 179 -3.95 19.66 -8.29
N ASP A 180 -2.99 19.16 -9.09
CA ASP A 180 -1.66 18.79 -8.59
C ASP A 180 -0.84 19.98 -8.09
N ALA A 181 -1.00 21.14 -8.72
CA ALA A 181 -0.36 22.38 -8.29
C ALA A 181 -0.97 22.93 -6.99
N ALA A 182 -2.29 22.83 -6.84
CA ALA A 182 -3.01 23.29 -5.64
C ALA A 182 -2.66 22.42 -4.43
N ALA A 183 -2.68 21.09 -4.59
CA ALA A 183 -2.28 20.13 -3.57
C ALA A 183 -0.82 20.37 -3.13
N GLN A 184 0.10 20.57 -4.07
CA GLN A 184 1.52 20.84 -3.77
C GLN A 184 1.72 22.13 -2.97
N LYS A 185 0.90 23.16 -3.22
CA LYS A 185 0.94 24.44 -2.49
C LYS A 185 0.19 24.41 -1.16
N GLY A 186 -0.33 23.26 -0.74
CA GLY A 186 -1.08 23.11 0.51
C GLY A 186 -2.42 23.86 0.51
N LYS A 187 -3.03 24.06 -0.66
CA LYS A 187 -4.39 24.63 -0.74
C LYS A 187 -5.40 23.66 -0.12
N LYS A 188 -6.52 24.21 0.33
CA LYS A 188 -7.58 23.46 1.02
C LYS A 188 -8.63 22.99 0.02
N ILE A 189 -9.04 21.74 0.12
CA ILE A 189 -10.11 21.16 -0.70
C ILE A 189 -11.38 22.01 -0.56
N GLY A 190 -12.03 22.32 -1.68
CA GLY A 190 -13.26 23.12 -1.75
C GLY A 190 -13.02 24.63 -1.76
N SER A 191 -11.77 25.10 -1.71
CA SER A 191 -11.45 26.50 -1.94
C SER A 191 -11.55 26.86 -3.43
N GLU A 192 -11.64 28.14 -3.76
CA GLU A 192 -11.62 28.65 -5.15
C GLU A 192 -10.39 28.15 -5.93
N ASP A 193 -9.24 28.08 -5.24
CA ASP A 193 -7.97 27.58 -5.78
C ASP A 193 -7.84 26.05 -5.78
N PHE A 194 -8.81 25.31 -5.23
CA PHE A 194 -8.77 23.84 -5.18
C PHE A 194 -10.19 23.24 -5.12
N PRO A 195 -10.97 23.39 -6.19
CA PRO A 195 -12.36 22.98 -6.24
C PRO A 195 -12.48 21.44 -6.34
N LEU A 196 -13.66 20.93 -5.98
CA LEU A 196 -13.95 19.48 -5.89
C LEU A 196 -13.93 18.77 -7.24
N GLU A 197 -14.02 19.53 -8.33
CA GLU A 197 -13.98 19.07 -9.71
C GLU A 197 -12.56 18.74 -10.18
N THR A 198 -11.53 19.03 -9.36
CA THR A 198 -10.17 18.57 -9.65
C THR A 198 -9.96 17.12 -9.24
N ILE A 199 -9.10 16.39 -9.96
CA ILE A 199 -8.85 14.96 -9.68
C ILE A 199 -8.40 14.76 -8.23
N ASP A 200 -7.38 15.49 -7.75
CA ASP A 200 -6.84 15.30 -6.39
C ASP A 200 -7.87 15.59 -5.29
N ALA A 201 -8.72 16.61 -5.47
CA ALA A 201 -9.79 16.91 -4.52
C ALA A 201 -10.88 15.83 -4.55
N TYR A 202 -11.36 15.49 -5.75
CA TYR A 202 -12.41 14.50 -5.98
C TYR A 202 -12.05 13.14 -5.37
N ILE A 203 -10.91 12.57 -5.76
CA ILE A 203 -10.50 11.25 -5.27
C ILE A 203 -10.04 11.31 -3.82
N GLY A 204 -9.44 12.44 -3.41
CA GLY A 204 -9.02 12.67 -2.04
C GLY A 204 -10.18 12.48 -1.07
N VAL A 205 -11.30 13.14 -1.35
CA VAL A 205 -12.51 13.05 -0.52
C VAL A 205 -13.19 11.69 -0.67
N LYS A 206 -13.37 11.22 -1.91
CA LYS A 206 -14.19 10.03 -2.18
C LYS A 206 -13.53 8.72 -1.79
N TYR A 207 -12.21 8.60 -1.92
CA TYR A 207 -11.49 7.33 -1.76
C TYR A 207 -10.40 7.34 -0.69
N TYR A 208 -9.82 8.51 -0.38
CA TYR A 208 -8.67 8.61 0.51
C TYR A 208 -8.97 9.31 1.85
N GLY A 209 -10.24 9.49 2.18
CA GLY A 209 -10.69 10.03 3.48
C GLY A 209 -10.28 11.48 3.74
N ALA A 210 -9.94 12.25 2.71
CA ALA A 210 -9.66 13.67 2.87
C ALA A 210 -10.96 14.45 3.17
N GLU A 211 -10.87 15.47 4.02
CA GLU A 211 -12.02 16.30 4.38
C GLU A 211 -12.00 17.64 3.62
N ILE A 212 -13.18 18.16 3.30
CA ILE A 212 -13.34 19.51 2.77
C ILE A 212 -12.77 20.52 3.78
N GLY A 213 -12.00 21.49 3.28
CA GLY A 213 -11.29 22.46 4.12
C GLY A 213 -9.93 21.99 4.65
N LYS A 214 -9.52 20.75 4.37
CA LYS A 214 -8.18 20.22 4.67
C LYS A 214 -7.32 20.11 3.41
N THR A 215 -6.04 19.80 3.59
CA THR A 215 -5.11 19.48 2.50
C THR A 215 -5.23 18.00 2.12
N THR A 216 -4.74 17.64 0.93
CA THR A 216 -4.64 16.25 0.47
C THR A 216 -3.30 16.02 -0.21
N THR A 217 -2.91 14.77 -0.39
CA THR A 217 -1.69 14.42 -1.10
C THR A 217 -1.91 14.41 -2.60
N ARG A 218 -0.88 14.78 -3.34
CA ARG A 218 -0.86 14.76 -4.81
C ARG A 218 -0.78 13.32 -5.36
N ARG A 219 -1.82 12.89 -6.08
CA ARG A 219 -1.92 11.56 -6.72
C ARG A 219 -2.36 11.65 -8.20
N SER A 220 -3.03 12.74 -8.57
CA SER A 220 -3.66 12.97 -9.88
C SER A 220 -2.72 12.82 -11.08
N THR A 221 -1.42 13.08 -10.92
CA THR A 221 -0.45 12.96 -12.00
C THR A 221 -0.28 11.53 -12.51
N TYR A 222 -0.42 10.53 -11.63
CA TYR A 222 -0.27 9.12 -11.97
C TYR A 222 -1.51 8.60 -12.72
N TYR A 223 -2.71 8.93 -12.22
CA TYR A 223 -3.97 8.64 -12.91
C TYR A 223 -4.04 9.30 -14.29
N ALA A 224 -3.67 10.58 -14.39
CA ALA A 224 -3.65 11.29 -15.67
C ALA A 224 -2.65 10.70 -16.66
N ALA A 225 -1.50 10.22 -16.19
CA ALA A 225 -0.49 9.60 -17.04
C ALA A 225 -0.97 8.24 -17.58
N ILE A 226 -1.58 7.38 -16.77
CA ILE A 226 -2.12 6.08 -17.23
C ILE A 226 -3.23 6.29 -18.26
N LEU A 227 -4.17 7.21 -18.01
CA LEU A 227 -5.25 7.50 -18.96
C LEU A 227 -4.71 7.98 -20.31
N ALA A 228 -3.64 8.78 -20.30
CA ALA A 228 -2.98 9.23 -21.53
C ALA A 228 -2.17 8.13 -22.22
N TRP A 229 -1.42 7.32 -21.46
CA TRP A 229 -0.69 6.17 -21.97
C TRP A 229 -1.63 5.14 -22.65
N ALA A 230 -2.80 4.94 -22.07
CA ALA A 230 -3.85 4.11 -22.65
C ALA A 230 -4.52 4.75 -23.88
N GLY A 231 -4.28 6.03 -24.16
CA GLY A 231 -4.86 6.75 -25.29
C GLY A 231 -6.32 7.13 -25.09
N ILE A 232 -6.79 7.14 -23.84
CA ILE A 232 -8.18 7.45 -23.46
C ILE A 232 -8.38 8.96 -23.37
N CYS A 233 -7.37 9.67 -22.86
CA CYS A 233 -7.37 11.11 -22.71
C CYS A 233 -6.06 11.71 -23.25
N TYR A 234 -6.08 13.00 -23.58
CA TYR A 234 -4.89 13.82 -23.62
C TYR A 234 -4.55 14.30 -22.21
N ASN A 235 -3.26 14.37 -21.87
CA ASN A 235 -2.77 14.94 -20.61
C ASN A 235 -1.95 16.18 -20.93
N TYR A 236 -2.39 17.34 -20.45
CA TYR A 236 -1.81 18.64 -20.78
C TYR A 236 -1.07 19.26 -19.59
N LYS A 237 -0.09 20.10 -19.93
CA LYS A 237 0.51 21.04 -18.98
C LYS A 237 -0.52 22.12 -18.61
N SER A 238 -0.21 22.89 -17.57
CA SER A 238 -1.07 24.00 -17.16
C SER A 238 -1.25 25.00 -18.30
N ASP A 239 -2.47 25.50 -18.45
CA ASP A 239 -2.87 26.58 -19.35
C ASP A 239 -2.69 27.98 -18.71
N GLY A 240 -1.98 28.07 -17.58
CA GLY A 240 -1.79 29.30 -16.81
C GLY A 240 -2.73 29.43 -15.61
N ASN A 241 -3.70 28.52 -15.45
CA ASN A 241 -4.59 28.49 -14.29
C ASN A 241 -3.88 27.94 -13.02
N THR A 242 -4.31 28.39 -11.84
CA THR A 242 -3.81 27.97 -10.51
C THR A 242 -4.02 26.48 -10.21
N LEU A 243 -4.98 25.84 -10.89
CA LEU A 243 -5.34 24.42 -10.72
C LEU A 243 -4.33 23.43 -11.33
N GLY A 244 -3.35 23.92 -12.10
CA GLY A 244 -2.29 23.10 -12.68
C GLY A 244 -2.65 22.51 -14.04
N GLY A 245 -2.12 21.33 -14.36
CA GLY A 245 -2.43 20.66 -15.63
C GLY A 245 -3.80 19.98 -15.62
N TYR A 246 -4.22 19.48 -16.76
CA TYR A 246 -5.55 18.89 -16.95
C TYR A 246 -5.52 17.69 -17.90
N ILE A 247 -6.56 16.88 -17.82
CA ILE A 247 -6.86 15.85 -18.83
C ILE A 247 -8.06 16.26 -19.67
N GLN A 248 -8.09 15.81 -20.92
CA GLN A 248 -9.21 16.03 -21.83
C GLN A 248 -9.51 14.75 -22.61
N ILE A 249 -10.80 14.45 -22.82
CA ILE A 249 -11.21 13.28 -23.63
C ILE A 249 -10.63 13.41 -25.04
N LYS A 250 -10.20 12.28 -25.59
CA LYS A 250 -9.70 12.19 -26.96
C LYS A 250 -10.82 12.17 -28.00
#